data_AF-A0AAX3W2V9-F1
#
_entry.id   AF-A0AAX3W2V9-F1
#
_cell.length_a   1.000
_cell.length_b   1.000
_cell.length_c   1.000
_cell.angle_alpha   90.00
_cell.angle_beta   90.00
_cell.angle_gamma   90.00
#
_symmetry.space_group_name_H-M   'P 1'
#
loop_
_entity.id
_entity.type
_entity.pdbx_description
1 polymer ?
#
loop_
_entity_poly.entity_id
_entity_poly.type
_entity_poly.pdbx_seq_one_letter_code
_entity_poly.pdbx_strand_id
1 'polypeptide(L)'
;MRRERREYSNEFKQQMVDLYLNEKPRSEIIREYDLTPSALDRWINQAKTSGSFEHKDNLTKEQKKMMELEKENKQLKMENDIFKASRADNRTKIDVINENTHKYSVSAMCKVLQMPRSTYYYHQNNQHKVNKENNDEILADEIEDIFISNRRCYGTRKIKIALSKRGLYVSRRKIGVLMKQRNLVSTYTKMKFKVTSSKVNQSTTKNHLNRNFKNHKQYEYIVSDLTYVRVDNRWHYVCLFSDLYNREIIGYSVGQRKNADLVFKALASIETNLFNISYIHTDRGREFDNQLIDKVIDVFNINRSLSRKENPYDNAVAETIFKAVKTEFINTTRFYTIEQLEIELKMYINWYNNERLHAGLNYQTPTSYKLMNSV
;
A
#
# COMPACT_ATOMS: atom_id res chain seq x y z
N MET A 1 13.83 -46.67 -0.83
CA MET A 1 12.78 -45.97 -0.06
C MET A 1 13.24 -45.81 1.38
N ARG A 2 13.35 -44.58 1.90
CA ARG A 2 13.52 -44.37 3.36
C ARG A 2 12.17 -44.65 4.02
N ARG A 3 12.10 -45.68 4.89
CA ARG A 3 10.92 -45.91 5.74
C ARG A 3 10.68 -44.66 6.60
N GLU A 4 9.42 -44.23 6.69
CA GLU A 4 9.04 -43.13 7.58
C GLU A 4 9.39 -43.46 9.03
N ARG A 5 9.80 -42.44 9.80
CA ARG A 5 10.20 -42.60 11.19
C ARG A 5 8.95 -42.86 12.04
N ARG A 6 8.78 -44.10 12.49
CA ARG A 6 7.71 -44.50 13.42
C ARG A 6 8.12 -44.20 14.87
N GLU A 7 7.21 -43.59 15.62
CA GLU A 7 7.34 -43.41 17.08
C GLU A 7 6.54 -44.50 17.79
N TYR A 8 7.14 -45.11 18.82
CA TYR A 8 6.55 -46.20 19.59
C TYR A 8 6.46 -45.78 21.06
N SER A 9 5.32 -46.05 21.71
CA SER A 9 5.14 -45.80 23.15
C SER A 9 6.05 -46.71 23.98
N ASN A 10 6.37 -46.30 25.21
CA ASN A 10 7.20 -47.11 26.11
C ASN A 10 6.50 -48.43 26.50
N GLU A 11 5.17 -48.40 26.67
CA GLU A 11 4.34 -49.59 26.90
C GLU A 11 4.45 -50.60 25.75
N PHE A 12 4.36 -50.11 24.51
CA PHE A 12 4.50 -50.96 23.32
C PHE A 12 5.90 -51.58 23.23
N LYS A 13 6.96 -50.81 23.51
CA LYS A 13 8.34 -51.33 23.55
C LYS A 13 8.49 -52.41 24.62
N GLN A 14 7.91 -52.20 25.81
CA GLN A 14 7.93 -53.18 26.89
C GLN A 14 7.22 -54.47 26.47
N GLN A 15 6.03 -54.36 25.88
CA GLN A 15 5.28 -55.51 25.38
C GLN A 15 6.08 -56.34 24.36
N MET A 16 6.82 -55.70 23.45
CA MET A 16 7.67 -56.41 22.48
C MET A 16 8.86 -57.13 23.15
N VAL A 17 9.43 -56.53 24.20
CA VAL A 17 10.49 -57.16 24.99
C VAL A 17 9.95 -58.34 25.78
N ASP A 18 8.78 -58.20 26.40
CA ASP A 18 8.14 -59.26 27.18
C ASP A 18 7.76 -60.45 26.30
N LEU A 19 7.27 -60.21 25.07
CA LEU A 19 7.02 -61.27 24.08
C LEU A 19 8.30 -62.03 23.73
N TYR A 20 9.44 -61.34 23.61
CA TYR A 20 10.73 -61.97 23.37
C TYR A 20 11.25 -62.76 24.59
N LEU A 21 11.02 -62.25 25.81
CA LEU A 21 11.38 -62.94 27.05
C LEU A 21 10.53 -64.20 27.29
N ASN A 22 9.28 -64.21 26.82
CA ASN A 22 8.37 -65.36 26.84
C ASN A 22 8.59 -66.33 25.65
N GLU A 23 9.84 -66.45 25.19
CA GLU A 23 10.31 -67.42 24.18
C GLU A 23 9.72 -67.30 22.76
N LYS A 24 9.01 -66.21 22.43
CA LYS A 24 8.55 -65.99 21.05
C LYS A 24 9.75 -65.68 20.14
N PRO A 25 9.91 -66.37 19.00
CA PRO A 25 11.10 -66.23 18.18
C PRO A 25 11.21 -64.83 17.56
N ARG A 26 12.42 -64.28 17.62
CA ARG A 26 12.76 -62.92 17.15
C ARG A 26 12.24 -62.61 15.74
N SER A 27 12.39 -63.55 14.81
CA SER A 27 11.97 -63.41 13.42
C SER A 27 10.46 -63.24 13.27
N GLU A 28 9.69 -63.84 14.18
CA GLU A 28 8.23 -63.78 14.20
C GLU A 28 7.73 -62.43 14.72
N ILE A 29 8.30 -61.93 15.82
CA ILE A 29 7.97 -60.60 16.37
C ILE A 29 8.26 -59.49 15.34
N ILE A 30 9.41 -59.58 14.66
CA ILE A 30 9.81 -58.62 13.62
C ILE A 30 8.80 -58.60 12.46
N ARG A 31 8.33 -59.78 12.04
CA ARG A 31 7.41 -59.93 10.90
C ARG A 31 5.99 -59.50 11.26
N GLU A 32 5.49 -59.91 12.43
CA GLU A 32 4.11 -59.66 12.87
C GLU A 32 3.85 -58.18 13.15
N TYR A 33 4.81 -57.49 13.76
CA TYR A 33 4.68 -56.07 14.14
C TYR A 33 5.39 -55.12 13.16
N ASP A 34 5.87 -55.63 12.01
CA ASP A 34 6.65 -54.90 10.99
C ASP A 34 7.73 -54.00 11.60
N LEU A 35 8.50 -54.57 12.52
CA LEU A 35 9.61 -53.89 13.20
C LEU A 35 10.89 -53.99 12.38
N THR A 36 11.84 -53.10 12.64
CA THR A 36 13.20 -53.28 12.11
C THR A 36 14.00 -54.15 13.09
N PRO A 37 14.84 -55.09 12.61
CA PRO A 37 15.64 -55.96 13.49
C PRO A 37 16.47 -55.17 14.52
N SER A 38 16.98 -54.00 14.12
CA SER A 38 17.78 -53.12 14.97
C SER A 38 16.98 -52.34 16.02
N ALA A 39 15.67 -52.09 15.79
CA ALA A 39 14.82 -51.46 16.79
C ALA A 39 14.50 -52.44 17.93
N LEU A 40 14.14 -53.69 17.59
CA LEU A 40 13.88 -54.72 18.57
C LEU A 40 15.13 -55.05 19.41
N ASP A 41 16.29 -55.19 18.77
CA ASP A 41 17.57 -55.42 19.49
C ASP A 41 17.89 -54.28 20.46
N ARG A 42 17.66 -53.04 20.03
CA ARG A 42 17.87 -51.86 20.87
C ARG A 42 16.97 -51.90 22.10
N TRP A 43 15.68 -52.21 21.93
CA TRP A 43 14.73 -52.28 23.04
C TRP A 43 15.07 -53.41 24.02
N ILE A 44 15.42 -54.60 23.52
CA ILE A 44 15.85 -55.73 24.36
C ILE A 44 17.10 -55.35 25.16
N ASN A 45 18.09 -54.71 24.53
CA ASN A 45 19.31 -54.29 25.21
C ASN A 45 19.04 -53.19 26.25
N GLN A 46 18.20 -52.20 25.94
CA GLN A 46 17.80 -51.13 26.86
C GLN A 46 17.07 -51.68 28.09
N ALA A 47 16.13 -52.60 27.88
CA ALA A 47 15.39 -53.26 28.95
C ALA A 47 16.32 -54.10 29.86
N LYS A 48 17.31 -54.80 29.28
CA LYS A 48 18.29 -55.58 30.06
C LYS A 48 19.32 -54.74 30.83
N THR A 49 19.66 -53.54 30.36
CA THR A 49 20.70 -52.69 30.99
C THR A 49 20.15 -51.72 32.01
N SER A 50 19.21 -50.84 31.62
CA SER A 50 18.71 -49.77 32.50
C SER A 50 17.24 -49.94 32.89
N GLY A 51 16.51 -50.82 32.20
CA GLY A 51 15.05 -50.93 32.34
C GLY A 51 14.26 -49.74 31.76
N SER A 52 14.94 -48.77 31.13
CA SER A 52 14.32 -47.59 30.51
C SER A 52 14.59 -47.55 29.01
N PHE A 53 13.56 -47.23 28.23
CA PHE A 53 13.68 -47.03 26.78
C PHE A 53 14.11 -45.61 26.41
N GLU A 54 14.32 -44.73 27.40
CA GLU A 54 14.83 -43.38 27.17
C GLU A 54 16.35 -43.38 27.02
N HIS A 55 16.84 -42.63 26.04
CA HIS A 55 18.28 -42.60 25.72
C HIS A 55 19.14 -42.06 26.88
N LYS A 56 18.60 -41.12 27.67
CA LYS A 56 19.30 -40.49 28.80
C LYS A 56 19.62 -41.46 29.94
N ASP A 57 18.78 -42.47 30.12
CA ASP A 57 18.92 -43.44 31.21
C ASP A 57 19.92 -44.56 30.87
N ASN A 58 20.20 -44.73 29.58
CA ASN A 58 21.11 -45.75 29.04
C ASN A 58 22.56 -45.26 28.86
N LEU A 59 22.90 -44.06 29.35
CA LEU A 59 24.27 -43.53 29.31
C LEU A 59 25.16 -44.22 30.36
N THR A 60 26.32 -44.68 29.93
CA THR A 60 27.35 -45.21 30.85
C THR A 60 27.86 -44.13 31.81
N LYS A 61 28.42 -44.53 32.96
CA LYS A 61 29.00 -43.58 33.93
C LYS A 61 30.07 -42.68 33.30
N GLU A 62 30.89 -43.22 32.39
CA GLU A 62 31.91 -42.47 31.66
C GLU A 62 31.31 -41.46 30.68
N GLN A 63 30.27 -41.85 29.91
CA GLN A 63 29.58 -40.92 29.02
C GLN A 63 28.87 -39.80 29.78
N LYS A 64 28.27 -40.10 30.94
CA LYS A 64 27.68 -39.08 31.83
C LYS A 64 28.75 -38.08 32.29
N LYS A 65 29.91 -38.58 32.73
CA LYS A 65 31.04 -37.76 33.18
C LYS A 65 31.64 -36.93 32.05
N MET A 66 31.78 -37.49 30.85
CA MET A 66 32.26 -36.77 29.66
C MET A 66 31.31 -35.63 29.28
N MET A 67 29.99 -35.88 29.28
CA MET A 67 28.98 -34.86 29.00
C MET A 67 28.96 -33.75 30.07
N GLU A 68 29.22 -34.10 31.33
CA GLU A 68 29.32 -33.16 32.44
C GLU A 68 30.56 -32.28 32.31
N LEU A 69 31.72 -32.88 32.03
CA LEU A 69 32.97 -32.16 31.76
C LEU A 69 32.88 -31.26 30.52
N GLU A 70 32.22 -31.71 29.45
CA GLU A 70 31.99 -30.87 28.26
C GLU A 70 31.12 -29.65 28.57
N LYS A 71 30.08 -29.81 29.39
CA LYS A 71 29.25 -28.70 29.85
C LYS A 71 30.05 -27.73 30.71
N GLU A 72 30.84 -28.25 31.65
CA GLU A 72 31.69 -27.46 32.51
C GLU A 72 32.74 -26.67 31.71
N ASN A 73 33.41 -27.32 30.75
CA ASN A 73 34.41 -26.68 29.89
C ASN A 73 33.78 -25.60 29.01
N LYS A 74 32.57 -25.82 28.48
CA LYS A 74 31.81 -24.80 27.74
C LYS A 74 31.45 -23.61 28.63
N GLN A 75 31.10 -23.87 29.90
CA GLN A 75 30.81 -22.81 30.86
C GLN A 75 32.06 -22.01 31.24
N LEU A 76 33.18 -22.69 31.52
CA LEU A 76 34.47 -22.05 31.83
C LEU A 76 34.99 -21.19 30.66
N LYS A 77 34.82 -21.64 29.41
CA LYS A 77 35.15 -20.83 28.22
C LYS A 77 34.31 -19.56 28.14
N MET A 78 33.00 -19.68 28.33
CA MET A 78 32.10 -18.53 28.36
C MET A 78 32.46 -17.57 29.50
N GLU A 79 32.77 -18.09 30.68
CA GLU A 79 33.24 -17.28 31.80
C GLU A 79 34.51 -16.54 31.40
N ASN A 80 35.56 -17.22 30.93
CA ASN A 80 36.80 -16.54 30.51
C ASN A 80 36.60 -15.48 29.41
N ASP A 81 35.77 -15.75 28.42
CA ASP A 81 35.48 -14.82 27.32
C ASP A 81 34.81 -13.53 27.80
N ILE A 82 34.01 -13.60 28.88
CA ILE A 82 33.09 -12.54 29.30
C ILE A 82 33.47 -11.96 30.69
N PHE A 83 34.32 -12.63 31.47
CA PHE A 83 34.60 -12.33 32.88
C PHE A 83 35.13 -10.91 33.09
N LYS A 84 35.91 -10.39 32.13
CA LYS A 84 36.49 -9.05 32.20
C LYS A 84 35.42 -7.95 32.29
N ALA A 85 34.19 -8.20 31.82
CA ALA A 85 33.09 -7.25 31.88
C ALA A 85 32.20 -7.37 33.13
N SER A 86 32.45 -8.34 34.02
CA SER A 86 31.60 -8.58 35.21
C SER A 86 31.54 -7.40 36.19
N ARG A 87 32.59 -6.57 36.24
CA ARG A 87 32.67 -5.34 37.06
C ARG A 87 32.23 -4.07 36.34
N ALA A 88 31.89 -4.17 35.06
CA ALA A 88 31.47 -3.01 34.28
C ALA A 88 30.04 -2.56 34.64
N ASP A 89 29.65 -1.38 34.19
CA ASP A 89 28.28 -0.90 34.31
C ASP A 89 27.31 -1.73 33.46
N ASN A 90 26.00 -1.59 33.72
CA ASN A 90 24.99 -2.40 33.06
C ASN A 90 24.98 -2.22 31.54
N ARG A 91 25.37 -1.04 31.01
CA ARG A 91 25.40 -0.78 29.56
C ARG A 91 26.52 -1.59 28.89
N THR A 92 27.74 -1.51 29.42
CA THR A 92 28.87 -2.30 28.91
C THR A 92 28.61 -3.81 29.00
N LYS A 93 27.96 -4.26 30.08
CA LYS A 93 27.54 -5.67 30.19
C LYS A 93 26.53 -6.08 29.12
N ILE A 94 25.59 -5.21 28.75
CA ILE A 94 24.62 -5.47 27.67
C ILE A 94 25.33 -5.52 26.31
N ASP A 95 26.27 -4.62 26.07
CA ASP A 95 27.04 -4.59 24.81
C ASP A 95 27.84 -5.89 24.62
N VAL A 96 28.50 -6.37 25.68
CA VAL A 96 29.23 -7.65 25.68
C VAL A 96 28.29 -8.84 25.42
N ILE A 97 27.06 -8.81 25.99
CA ILE A 97 26.05 -9.83 25.69
C ILE A 97 25.69 -9.78 24.20
N ASN A 98 25.44 -8.59 23.63
CA ASN A 98 25.05 -8.41 22.23
C ASN A 98 26.10 -8.99 21.27
N GLU A 99 27.38 -8.66 21.50
CA GLU A 99 28.51 -9.13 20.70
C GLU A 99 28.68 -10.66 20.74
N ASN A 100 28.29 -11.31 21.84
CA ASN A 100 28.49 -12.74 22.06
C ASN A 100 27.21 -13.59 21.91
N THR A 101 26.09 -12.99 21.49
CA THR A 101 24.81 -13.70 21.25
C THR A 101 24.92 -14.85 20.25
N HIS A 102 25.86 -14.78 19.31
CA HIS A 102 26.12 -15.83 18.33
C HIS A 102 26.85 -17.05 18.91
N LYS A 103 27.54 -16.91 20.06
CA LYS A 103 28.33 -17.98 20.71
C LYS A 103 27.60 -18.60 21.90
N TYR A 104 26.92 -17.78 22.68
CA TYR A 104 26.37 -18.16 23.98
C TYR A 104 24.91 -17.72 24.13
N SER A 105 24.16 -18.38 25.03
CA SER A 105 22.78 -17.97 25.31
C SER A 105 22.76 -16.72 26.20
N VAL A 106 21.84 -15.79 25.94
CA VAL A 106 21.60 -14.59 26.77
C VAL A 106 21.40 -14.98 28.24
N SER A 107 20.66 -16.06 28.48
CA SER A 107 20.44 -16.62 29.82
C SER A 107 21.73 -16.94 30.58
N ALA A 108 22.69 -17.57 29.91
CA ALA A 108 23.95 -17.99 30.51
C ALA A 108 24.89 -16.79 30.72
N MET A 109 24.97 -15.88 29.75
CA MET A 109 25.76 -14.67 29.86
C MET A 109 25.26 -13.73 30.97
N CYS A 110 23.94 -13.57 31.12
CA CYS A 110 23.34 -12.81 32.23
C CYS A 110 23.71 -13.39 33.60
N LYS A 111 23.78 -14.72 33.74
CA LYS A 111 24.21 -15.36 34.99
C LYS A 111 25.68 -15.05 35.30
N VAL A 112 26.57 -15.19 34.32
CA VAL A 112 28.01 -14.89 34.48
C VAL A 112 28.25 -13.42 34.85
N LEU A 113 27.54 -12.52 34.18
CA LEU A 113 27.67 -11.07 34.39
C LEU A 113 26.89 -10.54 35.61
N GLN A 114 26.24 -11.43 36.37
CA GLN A 114 25.40 -11.10 37.52
C GLN A 114 24.34 -10.03 37.20
N MET A 115 23.70 -10.15 36.03
CA MET A 115 22.68 -9.22 35.56
C MET A 115 21.31 -9.91 35.54
N PRO A 116 20.25 -9.28 36.07
CA PRO A 116 18.88 -9.75 35.87
C PRO A 116 18.55 -9.78 34.37
N ARG A 117 17.98 -10.89 33.88
CA ARG A 117 17.55 -11.01 32.48
C ARG A 117 16.54 -9.92 32.09
N SER A 118 15.70 -9.50 33.04
CA SER A 118 14.74 -8.42 32.86
C SER A 118 15.41 -7.11 32.45
N THR A 119 16.58 -6.78 33.01
CA THR A 119 17.34 -5.57 32.67
C THR A 119 17.81 -5.58 31.22
N TYR A 120 18.35 -6.72 30.75
CA TYR A 120 18.76 -6.89 29.35
C TYR A 120 17.57 -6.70 28.40
N TYR A 121 16.47 -7.43 28.61
CA TYR A 121 15.29 -7.34 27.74
C TYR A 121 14.60 -5.97 27.81
N TYR A 122 14.61 -5.30 28.96
CA TYR A 122 14.12 -3.93 29.10
C TYR A 122 14.92 -2.96 28.23
N HIS A 123 16.25 -3.07 28.26
CA HIS A 123 17.12 -2.22 27.44
C HIS A 123 16.95 -2.51 25.95
N GLN A 124 16.87 -3.79 25.55
CA GLN A 124 16.60 -4.19 24.17
C GLN A 124 15.24 -3.64 23.68
N ASN A 125 14.20 -3.78 24.49
CA ASN A 125 12.88 -3.24 24.15
C ASN A 125 12.90 -1.71 24.01
N ASN A 126 13.63 -1.00 24.87
CA ASN A 126 13.79 0.45 24.76
C ASN A 126 14.56 0.86 23.50
N GLN A 127 15.67 0.19 23.17
CA GLN A 127 16.41 0.44 21.93
C GLN A 127 15.56 0.14 20.69
N HIS A 128 14.82 -0.97 20.68
CA HIS A 128 13.87 -1.27 19.61
C HIS A 128 12.78 -0.21 19.49
N LYS A 129 12.28 0.32 20.61
CA LYS A 129 11.30 1.40 20.63
C LYS A 129 11.86 2.68 20.02
N VAL A 130 13.06 3.11 20.42
CA VAL A 130 13.74 4.29 19.87
C VAL A 130 14.00 4.13 18.37
N ASN A 131 14.52 2.99 17.93
CA ASN A 131 14.75 2.73 16.50
C ASN A 131 13.45 2.74 15.69
N LYS A 132 12.37 2.23 16.28
CA LYS A 132 11.04 2.26 15.65
C LYS A 132 10.49 3.68 15.57
N GLU A 133 10.66 4.48 16.61
CA GLU A 133 10.27 5.90 16.62
C GLU A 133 11.05 6.69 15.54
N ASN A 134 12.36 6.50 15.43
CA ASN A 134 13.16 7.11 14.37
C ASN A 134 12.70 6.71 12.96
N ASN A 135 12.44 5.41 12.74
CA ASN A 135 11.92 4.94 11.45
C ASN A 135 10.51 5.49 11.16
N ASP A 136 9.69 5.66 12.18
CA ASP A 136 8.36 6.25 12.06
C ASP A 136 8.42 7.74 11.73
N GLU A 137 9.42 8.46 12.25
CA GLU A 137 9.67 9.88 11.93
C GLU A 137 10.10 10.05 10.48
N ILE A 138 11.09 9.28 10.01
CA ILE A 138 11.53 9.30 8.60
C ILE A 138 10.34 9.00 7.67
N LEU A 139 9.54 8.00 8.01
CA LEU A 139 8.35 7.66 7.25
C LEU A 139 7.27 8.75 7.31
N ALA A 140 7.14 9.46 8.44
CA ALA A 140 6.22 10.58 8.56
C ALA A 140 6.62 11.75 7.66
N ASP A 141 7.93 12.03 7.57
CA ASP A 141 8.47 13.08 6.69
C ASP A 141 8.23 12.72 5.21
N GLU A 142 8.49 11.47 4.80
CA GLU A 142 8.16 10.98 3.46
C GLU A 142 6.66 11.10 3.11
N ILE A 143 5.79 10.82 4.09
CA ILE A 143 4.33 10.99 3.94
C ILE A 143 3.96 12.46 3.79
N GLU A 144 4.58 13.34 4.59
CA GLU A 144 4.36 14.78 4.56
C GLU A 144 4.80 15.39 3.23
N ASP A 145 5.96 14.99 2.72
CA ASP A 145 6.47 15.40 1.41
C ASP A 145 5.54 14.97 0.27
N ILE A 146 5.11 13.71 0.26
CA ILE A 146 4.12 13.22 -0.72
C ILE A 146 2.82 14.03 -0.60
N PHE A 147 2.37 14.31 0.62
CA PHE A 147 1.14 15.03 0.85
C PHE A 147 1.20 16.48 0.35
N ILE A 148 2.29 17.20 0.65
CA ILE A 148 2.50 18.59 0.25
C ILE A 148 2.70 18.70 -1.26
N SER A 149 3.58 17.87 -1.84
CA SER A 149 3.85 17.84 -3.29
C SER A 149 2.60 17.51 -4.11
N ASN A 150 1.65 16.76 -3.55
CA ASN A 150 0.37 16.44 -4.17
C ASN A 150 -0.77 17.35 -3.70
N ARG A 151 -0.45 18.64 -3.52
CA ARG A 151 -1.42 19.73 -3.25
C ARG A 151 -2.34 19.44 -2.04
N ARG A 152 -1.84 18.70 -1.05
CA ARG A 152 -2.59 18.33 0.17
C ARG A 152 -3.91 17.61 -0.11
N CYS A 153 -4.09 16.99 -1.28
CA CYS A 153 -5.33 16.33 -1.65
C CYS A 153 -5.28 14.81 -1.43
N TYR A 154 -4.10 14.21 -1.32
CA TYR A 154 -3.96 12.76 -1.16
C TYR A 154 -4.36 12.29 0.25
N GLY A 155 -5.22 11.27 0.29
CA GLY A 155 -5.47 10.49 1.49
C GLY A 155 -4.66 9.19 1.52
N THR A 156 -4.83 8.40 2.58
CA THR A 156 -4.06 7.16 2.84
C THR A 156 -3.96 6.19 1.67
N ARG A 157 -4.99 6.10 0.80
CA ARG A 157 -4.97 5.24 -0.39
C ARG A 157 -3.93 5.69 -1.41
N LYS A 158 -3.96 6.97 -1.81
CA LYS A 158 -3.04 7.51 -2.83
C LYS A 158 -1.62 7.62 -2.29
N ILE A 159 -1.45 8.00 -1.01
CA ILE A 159 -0.14 8.03 -0.36
C ILE A 159 0.50 6.64 -0.35
N LYS A 160 -0.25 5.57 -0.07
CA LYS A 160 0.29 4.20 -0.16
C LYS A 160 0.84 3.88 -1.56
N ILE A 161 0.14 4.28 -2.62
CA ILE A 161 0.61 4.05 -3.99
C ILE A 161 1.86 4.88 -4.28
N ALA A 162 1.89 6.15 -3.87
CA ALA A 162 3.04 7.01 -4.04
C ALA A 162 4.28 6.49 -3.28
N LEU A 163 4.12 6.03 -2.03
CA LEU A 163 5.18 5.38 -1.26
C LEU A 163 5.67 4.09 -1.94
N SER A 164 4.76 3.28 -2.47
CA SER A 164 5.14 2.07 -3.20
C SER A 164 5.97 2.36 -4.44
N LYS A 165 5.73 3.49 -5.13
CA LYS A 165 6.57 3.94 -6.26
C LYS A 165 7.98 4.36 -5.81
N ARG A 166 8.16 4.73 -4.53
CA ARG A 166 9.47 5.00 -3.89
C ARG A 166 10.09 3.74 -3.25
N GLY A 167 9.51 2.55 -3.44
CA GLY A 167 9.98 1.31 -2.83
C GLY A 167 9.58 1.11 -1.36
N LEU A 168 8.72 1.98 -0.81
CA LEU A 168 8.27 1.92 0.58
C LEU A 168 6.89 1.25 0.69
N TYR A 169 6.85 0.08 1.34
CA TYR A 169 5.63 -0.72 1.48
C TYR A 169 5.03 -0.59 2.88
N VAL A 170 4.03 0.29 3.02
CA VAL A 170 3.43 0.60 4.32
C VAL A 170 1.92 0.34 4.32
N SER A 171 1.41 -0.14 5.46
CA SER A 171 -0.03 -0.33 5.65
C SER A 171 -0.79 1.01 5.70
N ARG A 172 -2.01 1.04 5.14
CA ARG A 172 -2.87 2.24 5.18
C ARG A 172 -3.18 2.70 6.61
N ARG A 173 -3.27 1.76 7.56
CA ARG A 173 -3.49 2.05 8.98
C ARG A 173 -2.33 2.86 9.55
N LYS A 174 -1.09 2.43 9.29
CA LYS A 174 0.11 3.13 9.76
C LYS A 174 0.22 4.52 9.14
N ILE A 175 0.01 4.64 7.84
CA ILE A 175 -0.03 5.94 7.14
C ILE A 175 -1.07 6.86 7.80
N GLY A 176 -2.28 6.36 8.07
CA GLY A 176 -3.33 7.16 8.72
C GLY A 176 -2.98 7.64 10.13
N VAL A 177 -2.25 6.82 10.91
CA VAL A 177 -1.75 7.22 12.25
C VAL A 177 -0.73 8.35 12.12
N LEU A 178 0.27 8.20 11.24
CA LEU A 178 1.31 9.21 11.03
C LEU A 178 0.73 10.52 10.49
N MET A 179 -0.19 10.45 9.52
CA MET A 179 -0.92 11.63 9.03
C MET A 179 -1.67 12.34 10.16
N LYS A 180 -2.32 11.61 11.06
CA LYS A 180 -3.03 12.19 12.20
C LYS A 180 -2.07 12.87 13.18
N GLN A 181 -0.92 12.26 13.46
CA GLN A 181 0.11 12.84 14.33
C GLN A 181 0.67 14.16 13.77
N ARG A 182 0.82 14.25 12.45
CA ARG A 182 1.29 15.45 11.73
C ARG A 182 0.18 16.41 11.30
N ASN A 183 -1.07 16.20 11.74
CA ASN A 183 -2.24 17.02 11.36
C ASN A 183 -2.47 17.14 9.82
N LEU A 184 -2.08 16.13 9.05
CA LEU A 184 -2.23 16.11 7.59
C LEU A 184 -3.67 15.73 7.22
N VAL A 185 -4.48 16.74 6.94
CA VAL A 185 -5.90 16.57 6.58
C VAL A 185 -6.13 16.89 5.11
N SER A 186 -6.52 15.87 4.33
CA SER A 186 -6.84 16.02 2.91
C SER A 186 -7.96 17.05 2.68
N THR A 187 -7.81 17.85 1.63
CA THR A 187 -8.82 18.82 1.18
C THR A 187 -10.19 18.18 0.91
N TYR A 188 -10.22 16.92 0.50
CA TYR A 188 -11.45 16.16 0.27
C TYR A 188 -12.26 15.88 1.54
N THR A 189 -11.66 15.96 2.73
CA THR A 189 -12.34 15.73 4.01
C THR A 189 -13.21 16.93 4.43
N LYS A 190 -12.99 18.12 3.84
CA LYS A 190 -13.58 19.38 4.32
C LYS A 190 -14.98 19.72 3.79
N MET A 191 -15.67 18.88 3.01
CA MET A 191 -16.94 19.28 2.37
C MET A 191 -18.16 18.46 2.83
N LYS A 192 -19.08 19.11 3.55
CA LYS A 192 -20.48 18.65 3.73
C LYS A 192 -21.30 19.11 2.52
N PHE A 193 -21.88 18.18 1.77
CA PHE A 193 -22.74 18.50 0.63
C PHE A 193 -24.21 18.57 1.09
N LYS A 194 -24.93 19.64 0.73
CA LYS A 194 -26.40 19.70 0.78
C LYS A 194 -26.92 19.43 -0.63
N VAL A 195 -27.79 18.44 -0.79
CA VAL A 195 -28.43 18.12 -2.07
C VAL A 195 -29.67 19.00 -2.23
N THR A 196 -29.78 19.71 -3.34
CA THR A 196 -30.98 20.45 -3.74
C THR A 196 -31.60 19.74 -4.94
N SER A 197 -32.84 19.25 -4.82
CA SER A 197 -33.59 18.68 -5.94
C SER A 197 -34.12 19.79 -6.84
N SER A 198 -34.10 19.56 -8.16
CA SER A 198 -34.76 20.44 -9.15
C SER A 198 -35.76 19.63 -9.98
N LYS A 199 -36.84 20.31 -10.42
CA LYS A 199 -38.03 19.75 -11.07
C LYS A 199 -37.90 19.73 -12.60
N VAL A 200 -38.41 18.62 -13.15
CA VAL A 200 -38.52 18.18 -14.56
C VAL A 200 -39.04 19.23 -15.54
N ASN A 201 -38.43 19.30 -16.73
CA ASN A 201 -39.06 19.88 -17.93
C ASN A 201 -38.53 19.26 -19.25
N GLN A 202 -39.40 18.97 -20.22
CA GLN A 202 -39.19 18.05 -21.37
C GLN A 202 -38.73 18.75 -22.67
N SER A 203 -37.66 18.25 -23.31
CA SER A 203 -37.37 18.49 -24.75
C SER A 203 -36.54 17.34 -25.36
N THR A 204 -36.66 17.13 -26.67
CA THR A 204 -36.24 15.95 -27.43
C THR A 204 -34.89 16.15 -28.16
N THR A 205 -33.79 15.70 -27.57
CA THR A 205 -32.48 15.50 -28.26
C THR A 205 -31.81 14.23 -27.74
N LYS A 206 -31.21 13.42 -28.62
CA LYS A 206 -30.67 12.07 -28.30
C LYS A 206 -29.30 12.17 -27.60
N ASN A 207 -29.14 11.40 -26.51
CA ASN A 207 -27.86 11.22 -25.81
C ASN A 207 -27.10 10.03 -26.43
N HIS A 208 -25.99 10.30 -27.10
CA HIS A 208 -25.15 9.30 -27.77
C HIS A 208 -24.15 8.61 -26.82
N LEU A 209 -23.81 9.22 -25.68
CA LEU A 209 -22.88 8.65 -24.68
C LEU A 209 -23.55 7.50 -23.90
N ASN A 210 -24.85 7.64 -23.62
CA ASN A 210 -25.72 6.65 -22.96
C ASN A 210 -25.07 5.90 -21.77
N ARG A 211 -24.24 6.59 -20.99
CA ARG A 211 -23.51 6.07 -19.82
C ARG A 211 -22.46 4.98 -20.12
N ASN A 212 -22.11 4.77 -21.38
CA ASN A 212 -20.93 3.98 -21.71
C ASN A 212 -19.70 4.88 -21.57
N PHE A 213 -18.92 4.65 -20.52
CA PHE A 213 -17.70 5.41 -20.22
C PHE A 213 -16.44 4.55 -20.40
N LYS A 214 -16.57 3.38 -21.03
CA LYS A 214 -15.50 2.39 -21.19
C LYS A 214 -15.37 2.00 -22.66
N ASN A 215 -14.15 1.61 -23.05
CA ASN A 215 -13.82 1.10 -24.38
C ASN A 215 -13.91 2.13 -25.52
N HIS A 216 -13.71 3.42 -25.22
CA HIS A 216 -13.50 4.44 -26.24
C HIS A 216 -12.04 4.51 -26.62
N LYS A 217 -11.76 4.96 -27.85
CA LYS A 217 -10.43 5.32 -28.31
C LYS A 217 -10.06 6.70 -27.79
N GLN A 218 -8.76 6.97 -27.76
CA GLN A 218 -8.23 8.31 -27.48
C GLN A 218 -8.89 9.34 -28.41
N TYR A 219 -9.28 10.48 -27.85
CA TYR A 219 -9.99 11.58 -28.51
C TYR A 219 -11.37 11.26 -29.08
N GLU A 220 -11.90 10.03 -28.98
CA GLU A 220 -13.21 9.69 -29.52
C GLU A 220 -14.33 10.53 -28.88
N TYR A 221 -14.29 10.70 -27.55
CA TYR A 221 -15.23 11.54 -26.82
C TYR A 221 -14.49 12.50 -25.90
N ILE A 222 -14.70 13.79 -26.11
CA ILE A 222 -14.25 14.83 -25.20
C ILE A 222 -15.45 15.43 -24.48
N VAL A 223 -15.31 15.65 -23.18
CA VAL A 223 -16.32 16.28 -22.33
C VAL A 223 -15.94 17.70 -21.98
N SER A 224 -16.93 18.59 -21.92
CA SER A 224 -16.73 19.95 -21.43
C SER A 224 -17.83 20.38 -20.45
N ASP A 225 -17.42 21.24 -19.51
CA ASP A 225 -18.30 21.94 -18.58
C ASP A 225 -17.59 23.26 -18.16
N LEU A 226 -18.34 24.14 -17.51
CA LEU A 226 -17.85 25.41 -16.98
C LEU A 226 -18.00 25.44 -15.47
N THR A 227 -17.04 26.06 -14.82
CA THR A 227 -17.13 26.36 -13.39
C THR A 227 -16.80 27.81 -13.09
N TYR A 228 -17.29 28.30 -11.97
CA TYR A 228 -17.04 29.65 -11.52
C TYR A 228 -15.89 29.67 -10.50
N VAL A 229 -15.16 30.77 -10.45
CA VAL A 229 -14.06 31.03 -9.51
C VAL A 229 -14.10 32.49 -9.07
N ARG A 230 -13.73 32.77 -7.82
CA ARG A 230 -13.60 34.14 -7.30
C ARG A 230 -12.18 34.64 -7.57
N VAL A 231 -12.08 35.77 -8.28
CA VAL A 231 -10.84 36.54 -8.44
C VAL A 231 -11.14 37.95 -7.97
N ASP A 232 -10.37 38.42 -6.97
CA ASP A 232 -10.58 39.72 -6.32
C ASP A 232 -12.07 40.04 -6.03
N ASN A 233 -12.72 39.09 -5.34
CA ASN A 233 -14.14 39.15 -4.99
C ASN A 233 -15.14 39.21 -6.17
N ARG A 234 -14.71 39.08 -7.43
CA ARG A 234 -15.58 39.01 -8.62
C ARG A 234 -15.65 37.60 -9.18
N TRP A 235 -16.80 37.24 -9.76
CA TRP A 235 -16.97 35.96 -10.42
C TRP A 235 -16.30 35.95 -11.79
N HIS A 236 -15.52 34.91 -12.01
CA HIS A 236 -14.92 34.54 -13.28
C HIS A 236 -15.29 33.09 -13.58
N TYR A 237 -15.01 32.65 -14.80
CA TYR A 237 -15.38 31.34 -15.29
C TYR A 237 -14.16 30.63 -15.85
N VAL A 238 -14.09 29.33 -15.61
CA VAL A 238 -13.11 28.40 -16.16
C VAL A 238 -13.87 27.39 -17.00
N CYS A 239 -13.48 27.22 -18.25
CA CYS A 239 -13.96 26.16 -19.12
C CYS A 239 -12.86 25.12 -19.29
N LEU A 240 -13.20 23.83 -19.22
CA LEU A 240 -12.25 22.73 -19.44
C LEU A 240 -12.81 21.76 -20.49
N PHE A 241 -11.92 21.20 -21.29
CA PHE A 241 -12.16 20.04 -22.13
C PHE A 241 -11.30 18.88 -21.62
N SER A 242 -11.90 17.70 -21.50
CA SER A 242 -11.20 16.50 -21.07
C SER A 242 -11.54 15.31 -21.96
N ASP A 243 -10.52 14.51 -22.30
CA ASP A 243 -10.71 13.24 -23.00
C ASP A 243 -11.28 12.19 -22.03
N LEU A 244 -12.40 11.56 -22.40
CA LEU A 244 -13.01 10.50 -21.58
C LEU A 244 -12.14 9.25 -21.48
N TYR A 245 -11.30 8.99 -22.47
CA TYR A 245 -10.46 7.78 -22.53
C TYR A 245 -9.49 7.69 -21.35
N ASN A 246 -8.64 8.70 -21.19
CA ASN A 246 -7.59 8.74 -20.16
C ASN A 246 -7.84 9.82 -19.09
N ARG A 247 -8.96 10.54 -19.15
CA ARG A 247 -9.30 11.64 -18.23
C ARG A 247 -8.31 12.80 -18.27
N GLU A 248 -7.56 12.97 -19.34
CA GLU A 248 -6.63 14.09 -19.51
C GLU A 248 -7.41 15.37 -19.75
N ILE A 249 -7.01 16.47 -19.11
CA ILE A 249 -7.52 17.80 -19.46
C ILE A 249 -6.71 18.27 -20.66
N ILE A 250 -7.36 18.37 -21.81
CA ILE A 250 -6.72 18.63 -23.11
C ILE A 250 -6.90 20.07 -23.58
N GLY A 251 -7.86 20.81 -23.01
CA GLY A 251 -8.12 22.21 -23.35
C GLY A 251 -8.72 22.95 -22.17
N TYR A 252 -8.45 24.25 -22.07
CA TYR A 252 -8.92 25.10 -20.99
C TYR A 252 -8.93 26.58 -21.35
N SER A 253 -9.76 27.36 -20.66
CA SER A 253 -9.74 28.82 -20.74
C SER A 253 -10.26 29.46 -19.46
N VAL A 254 -9.95 30.75 -19.31
CA VAL A 254 -10.45 31.61 -18.22
C VAL A 254 -11.11 32.84 -18.84
N GLY A 255 -12.17 33.33 -18.21
CA GLY A 255 -12.80 34.57 -18.64
C GLY A 255 -13.77 35.17 -17.64
N GLN A 256 -14.10 36.45 -17.83
CA GLN A 256 -15.00 37.20 -16.95
C GLN A 256 -16.49 36.86 -17.17
N ARG A 257 -16.84 36.32 -18.35
CA ARG A 257 -18.22 36.08 -18.75
C ARG A 257 -18.42 34.62 -19.14
N LYS A 258 -19.59 34.07 -18.79
CA LYS A 258 -20.04 32.75 -19.24
C LYS A 258 -20.63 32.86 -20.65
N ASN A 259 -19.78 32.79 -21.69
CA ASN A 259 -20.19 32.99 -23.08
C ASN A 259 -19.50 32.01 -24.06
N ALA A 260 -19.93 32.06 -25.32
CA ALA A 260 -19.39 31.27 -26.43
C ALA A 260 -17.88 31.46 -26.64
N ASP A 261 -17.39 32.70 -26.51
CA ASP A 261 -15.97 33.05 -26.67
C ASP A 261 -15.08 32.30 -25.67
N LEU A 262 -15.55 32.15 -24.42
CA LEU A 262 -14.83 31.36 -23.42
C LEU A 262 -14.70 29.90 -23.83
N VAL A 263 -15.79 29.28 -24.31
CA VAL A 263 -15.79 27.89 -24.78
C VAL A 263 -14.87 27.73 -25.99
N PHE A 264 -14.96 28.67 -26.94
CA PHE A 264 -14.10 28.67 -28.12
C PHE A 264 -12.62 28.76 -27.77
N LYS A 265 -12.23 29.66 -26.84
CA LYS A 265 -10.85 29.75 -26.37
C LYS A 265 -10.36 28.45 -25.75
N ALA A 266 -11.21 27.77 -24.97
CA ALA A 266 -10.85 26.47 -24.41
C ALA A 266 -10.69 25.40 -25.49
N LEU A 267 -11.55 25.39 -26.51
CA LEU A 267 -11.44 24.48 -27.64
C LEU A 267 -10.20 24.76 -28.50
N ALA A 268 -9.89 26.04 -28.73
CA ALA A 268 -8.70 26.49 -29.47
C ALA A 268 -7.39 26.22 -28.72
N SER A 269 -7.43 26.03 -27.39
CA SER A 269 -6.26 25.65 -26.60
C SER A 269 -5.88 24.17 -26.71
N ILE A 270 -6.70 23.35 -27.38
CA ILE A 270 -6.42 21.93 -27.57
C ILE A 270 -5.25 21.77 -28.54
N GLU A 271 -4.17 21.11 -28.07
CA GLU A 271 -2.94 20.94 -28.85
C GLU A 271 -3.03 19.78 -29.86
N THR A 272 -3.96 18.83 -29.69
CA THR A 272 -4.18 17.75 -30.66
C THR A 272 -4.94 18.24 -31.89
N ASN A 273 -4.78 17.53 -33.00
CA ASN A 273 -5.57 17.80 -34.20
C ASN A 273 -7.06 17.57 -33.91
N LEU A 274 -7.88 18.61 -34.09
CA LEU A 274 -9.32 18.56 -33.82
C LEU A 274 -10.06 17.54 -34.71
N PHE A 275 -9.52 17.18 -35.89
CA PHE A 275 -10.07 16.11 -36.72
C PHE A 275 -9.98 14.71 -36.07
N ASN A 276 -9.18 14.55 -35.01
CA ASN A 276 -9.13 13.30 -34.25
C ASN A 276 -10.32 13.15 -33.29
N ILE A 277 -11.09 14.22 -33.08
CA ILE A 277 -12.19 14.23 -32.11
C ILE A 277 -13.47 13.79 -32.80
N SER A 278 -14.04 12.66 -32.37
CA SER A 278 -15.29 12.18 -32.97
C SER A 278 -16.52 12.84 -32.36
N TYR A 279 -16.51 13.11 -31.05
CA TYR A 279 -17.64 13.66 -30.32
C TYR A 279 -17.25 14.69 -29.27
N ILE A 280 -17.98 15.80 -29.23
CA ILE A 280 -18.00 16.74 -28.10
C ILE A 280 -19.26 16.47 -27.28
N HIS A 281 -19.07 16.11 -26.01
CA HIS A 281 -20.15 15.92 -25.05
C HIS A 281 -20.24 17.09 -24.08
N THR A 282 -21.36 17.82 -24.12
CA THR A 282 -21.61 18.97 -23.24
C THR A 282 -22.95 18.86 -22.55
N ASP A 283 -23.16 19.70 -21.53
CA ASP A 283 -24.51 19.95 -21.03
C ASP A 283 -25.32 20.81 -22.03
N ARG A 284 -26.58 21.09 -21.69
CA ARG A 284 -27.47 21.94 -22.48
C ARG A 284 -27.31 23.43 -22.16
N GLY A 285 -26.14 23.88 -21.69
CA GLY A 285 -25.86 25.28 -21.44
C GLY A 285 -25.92 26.11 -22.72
N ARG A 286 -26.47 27.34 -22.63
CA ARG A 286 -26.54 28.28 -23.77
C ARG A 286 -25.17 28.69 -24.29
N GLU A 287 -24.14 28.61 -23.45
CA GLU A 287 -22.76 28.86 -23.81
C GLU A 287 -22.20 27.84 -24.82
N PHE A 288 -22.75 26.63 -24.88
CA PHE A 288 -22.39 25.61 -25.86
C PHE A 288 -23.28 25.65 -27.10
N ASP A 289 -24.46 26.26 -26.99
CA ASP A 289 -25.48 26.33 -28.04
C ASP A 289 -25.42 27.65 -28.80
N ASN A 290 -24.44 27.78 -29.70
CA ASN A 290 -24.25 28.98 -30.50
C ASN A 290 -23.58 28.67 -31.86
N GLN A 291 -23.80 29.58 -32.81
CA GLN A 291 -23.30 29.48 -34.19
C GLN A 291 -21.78 29.36 -34.29
N LEU A 292 -21.03 29.89 -33.33
CA LEU A 292 -19.58 29.85 -33.37
C LEU A 292 -19.09 28.42 -33.08
N ILE A 293 -19.64 27.77 -32.07
CA ILE A 293 -19.34 26.37 -31.75
C ILE A 293 -19.86 25.43 -32.84
N ASP A 294 -21.07 25.67 -33.38
CA ASP A 294 -21.61 24.84 -34.46
C ASP A 294 -20.70 24.87 -35.70
N LYS A 295 -20.17 26.05 -36.08
CA LYS A 295 -19.20 26.17 -37.19
C LYS A 295 -17.93 25.35 -36.94
N VAL A 296 -17.41 25.34 -35.72
CA VAL A 296 -16.19 24.58 -35.41
C VAL A 296 -16.48 23.08 -35.50
N ILE A 297 -17.60 22.65 -34.94
CA ILE A 297 -18.07 21.26 -34.99
C ILE A 297 -18.22 20.80 -36.45
N ASP A 298 -18.84 21.63 -37.30
CA ASP A 298 -19.02 21.33 -38.73
C ASP A 298 -17.69 21.28 -39.49
N VAL A 299 -16.80 22.27 -39.29
CA VAL A 299 -15.49 22.34 -39.99
C VAL A 299 -14.60 21.14 -39.68
N PHE A 300 -14.60 20.68 -38.43
CA PHE A 300 -13.77 19.56 -37.99
C PHE A 300 -14.47 18.20 -38.03
N ASN A 301 -15.70 18.13 -38.58
CA ASN A 301 -16.53 16.92 -38.64
C ASN A 301 -16.74 16.26 -37.26
N ILE A 302 -16.83 17.07 -36.21
CA ILE A 302 -17.07 16.60 -34.86
C ILE A 302 -18.57 16.40 -34.69
N ASN A 303 -19.00 15.35 -33.98
CA ASN A 303 -20.41 15.16 -33.67
C ASN A 303 -20.76 15.76 -32.29
N ARG A 304 -21.93 16.38 -32.18
CA ARG A 304 -22.40 16.92 -30.90
C ARG A 304 -23.18 15.87 -30.11
N SER A 305 -22.80 15.65 -28.86
CA SER A 305 -23.49 14.78 -27.90
C SER A 305 -23.95 15.64 -26.72
N LEU A 306 -25.22 15.55 -26.33
CA LEU A 306 -25.75 16.33 -25.21
C LEU A 306 -26.24 15.38 -24.10
N SER A 307 -25.88 15.69 -22.86
CA SER A 307 -26.40 14.95 -21.70
C SER A 307 -27.93 15.02 -21.65
N ARG A 308 -28.61 13.99 -21.14
CA ARG A 308 -30.07 14.11 -20.89
C ARG A 308 -30.29 15.14 -19.80
N LYS A 309 -31.33 15.95 -19.96
CA LYS A 309 -31.67 17.00 -19.02
C LYS A 309 -31.90 16.38 -17.64
N GLU A 310 -31.26 16.95 -16.61
CA GLU A 310 -31.34 16.49 -15.22
C GLU A 310 -30.91 15.03 -14.98
N ASN A 311 -29.97 14.51 -15.79
CA ASN A 311 -29.39 13.18 -15.57
C ASN A 311 -27.88 13.27 -15.29
N PRO A 312 -27.48 13.47 -14.02
CA PRO A 312 -26.08 13.58 -13.58
C PRO A 312 -25.22 12.39 -14.05
N TYR A 313 -25.84 11.21 -14.15
CA TYR A 313 -25.16 9.98 -14.54
C TYR A 313 -24.63 10.00 -15.97
N ASP A 314 -25.20 10.84 -16.85
CA ASP A 314 -24.75 10.93 -18.24
C ASP A 314 -23.45 11.74 -18.37
N ASN A 315 -23.11 12.56 -17.36
CA ASN A 315 -21.89 13.37 -17.33
C ASN A 315 -20.95 13.01 -16.16
N ALA A 316 -21.13 11.82 -15.57
CA ALA A 316 -20.49 11.43 -14.31
C ALA A 316 -18.94 11.53 -14.33
N VAL A 317 -18.31 11.29 -15.48
CA VAL A 317 -16.85 11.44 -15.63
C VAL A 317 -16.44 12.91 -15.57
N ALA A 318 -17.13 13.79 -16.31
CA ALA A 318 -16.89 15.22 -16.23
C ALA A 318 -17.17 15.74 -14.82
N GLU A 319 -18.31 15.39 -14.21
CA GLU A 319 -18.62 15.79 -12.83
C GLU A 319 -17.51 15.41 -11.85
N THR A 320 -16.91 14.24 -12.01
CA THR A 320 -15.78 13.80 -11.19
C THR A 320 -14.54 14.67 -11.41
N ILE A 321 -14.24 15.05 -12.66
CA ILE A 321 -13.13 15.93 -13.02
C ILE A 321 -13.36 17.33 -12.44
N PHE A 322 -14.51 17.94 -12.70
CA PHE A 322 -14.84 19.28 -12.21
C PHE A 322 -14.94 19.34 -10.69
N LYS A 323 -15.43 18.29 -10.04
CA LYS A 323 -15.37 18.17 -8.57
C LYS A 323 -13.93 18.13 -8.08
N ALA A 324 -13.02 17.46 -8.79
CA ALA A 324 -11.61 17.47 -8.45
C ALA A 324 -11.01 18.86 -8.60
N VAL A 325 -11.21 19.54 -9.73
CA VAL A 325 -10.73 20.91 -9.94
C VAL A 325 -11.25 21.87 -8.88
N LYS A 326 -12.54 21.80 -8.55
CA LYS A 326 -13.12 22.61 -7.47
C LYS A 326 -12.44 22.35 -6.13
N THR A 327 -12.27 21.08 -5.76
CA THR A 327 -11.79 20.69 -4.42
C THR A 327 -10.28 20.85 -4.25
N GLU A 328 -9.51 20.61 -5.30
CA GLU A 328 -8.04 20.55 -5.28
C GLU A 328 -7.37 21.85 -5.72
N PHE A 329 -8.10 22.74 -6.41
CA PHE A 329 -7.57 23.98 -6.96
C PHE A 329 -8.39 25.21 -6.56
N ILE A 330 -9.66 25.28 -6.98
CA ILE A 330 -10.47 26.50 -6.83
C ILE A 330 -10.76 26.82 -5.37
N ASN A 331 -11.13 25.83 -4.56
CA ASN A 331 -11.50 26.05 -3.16
C ASN A 331 -10.30 26.21 -2.23
N THR A 332 -9.09 25.88 -2.70
CA THR A 332 -7.86 25.91 -1.91
C THR A 332 -7.05 27.18 -2.12
N THR A 333 -7.33 27.93 -3.18
CA THR A 333 -6.55 29.10 -3.57
C THR A 333 -7.42 30.35 -3.65
N ARG A 334 -6.87 31.47 -3.19
CA ARG A 334 -7.45 32.79 -3.41
C ARG A 334 -6.70 33.48 -4.54
N PHE A 335 -7.44 33.90 -5.56
CA PHE A 335 -6.90 34.59 -6.73
C PHE A 335 -7.14 36.10 -6.62
N TYR A 336 -6.14 36.88 -7.00
CA TYR A 336 -6.18 38.34 -7.00
C TYR A 336 -6.26 38.92 -8.41
N THR A 337 -5.72 38.24 -9.42
CA THR A 337 -5.83 38.67 -10.82
C THR A 337 -6.19 37.51 -11.75
N ILE A 338 -6.66 37.83 -12.96
CA ILE A 338 -7.02 36.83 -13.97
C ILE A 338 -5.75 36.12 -14.45
N GLU A 339 -4.66 36.85 -14.61
CA GLU A 339 -3.36 36.34 -15.06
C GLU A 339 -2.81 35.34 -14.04
N GLN A 340 -2.95 35.62 -12.73
CA GLN A 340 -2.61 34.66 -11.68
C GLN A 340 -3.43 33.38 -11.81
N LEU A 341 -4.75 33.50 -12.00
CA LEU A 341 -5.64 32.35 -12.18
C LEU A 341 -5.24 31.52 -13.42
N GLU A 342 -4.90 32.16 -14.54
CA GLU A 342 -4.48 31.48 -15.76
C GLU A 342 -3.16 30.71 -15.58
N ILE A 343 -2.15 31.34 -14.99
CA ILE A 343 -0.85 30.71 -14.72
C ILE A 343 -1.03 29.53 -13.78
N GLU A 344 -1.73 29.71 -12.67
CA GLU A 344 -1.93 28.65 -11.69
C GLU A 344 -2.82 27.52 -12.22
N LEU A 345 -3.82 27.82 -13.06
CA LEU A 345 -4.64 26.82 -13.74
C LEU A 345 -3.76 25.97 -14.67
N LYS A 346 -2.87 26.59 -15.45
CA LYS A 346 -1.92 25.86 -16.29
C LYS A 346 -1.03 24.94 -15.47
N MET A 347 -0.50 25.43 -14.34
CA MET A 347 0.30 24.60 -13.41
C MET A 347 -0.53 23.47 -12.79
N TYR A 348 -1.80 23.71 -12.48
CA TYR A 348 -2.71 22.68 -11.98
C TYR A 348 -2.97 21.60 -13.03
N ILE A 349 -3.26 21.99 -14.26
CA ILE A 349 -3.53 21.07 -15.37
C ILE A 349 -2.29 20.20 -15.66
N ASN A 350 -1.10 20.80 -15.69
CA ASN A 350 0.14 20.04 -15.84
C ASN A 350 0.30 18.98 -14.74
N TRP A 351 0.09 19.36 -13.48
CA TRP A 351 0.12 18.42 -12.35
C TRP A 351 -1.00 17.37 -12.46
N TYR A 352 -2.19 17.76 -12.88
CA TYR A 352 -3.34 16.87 -13.03
C TYR A 352 -3.07 15.77 -14.07
N ASN A 353 -2.49 16.13 -15.22
CA ASN A 353 -2.23 15.20 -16.30
C ASN A 353 -1.01 14.31 -16.02
N ASN A 354 0.03 14.86 -15.38
CA ASN A 354 1.34 14.20 -15.31
C ASN A 354 1.64 13.56 -13.95
N GLU A 355 1.11 14.07 -12.84
CA GLU A 355 1.47 13.66 -11.47
C GLU A 355 0.28 13.07 -10.68
N ARG A 356 -0.94 13.58 -10.93
CA ARG A 356 -2.11 13.21 -10.15
C ARG A 356 -2.51 11.76 -10.41
N LEU A 357 -2.63 10.96 -9.34
CA LEU A 357 -3.08 9.56 -9.42
C LEU A 357 -4.60 9.49 -9.50
N HIS A 358 -5.11 8.73 -10.48
CA HIS A 358 -6.53 8.57 -10.74
C HIS A 358 -6.98 7.14 -10.39
N ALA A 359 -7.83 7.00 -9.38
CA ALA A 359 -8.34 5.68 -8.98
C ALA A 359 -9.08 4.95 -10.12
N GLY A 360 -9.77 5.71 -10.98
CA GLY A 360 -10.44 5.16 -12.15
C GLY A 360 -9.53 4.76 -13.31
N LEU A 361 -8.23 5.08 -13.23
CA LEU A 361 -7.17 4.65 -14.16
C LEU A 361 -6.18 3.72 -13.44
N ASN A 362 -6.67 2.94 -12.48
CA ASN A 362 -5.85 2.04 -11.66
C ASN A 362 -4.64 2.74 -10.99
N TYR A 363 -4.86 3.97 -10.51
CA TYR A 363 -3.83 4.84 -9.92
C TYR A 363 -2.66 5.21 -10.84
N GLN A 364 -2.90 5.22 -12.15
CA GLN A 364 -2.02 5.88 -13.12
C GLN A 364 -2.40 7.35 -13.28
N THR A 365 -1.50 8.12 -13.87
CA THR A 365 -1.75 9.50 -14.31
C THR A 365 -2.35 9.46 -15.72
N PRO A 366 -3.14 10.46 -16.14
CA PRO A 366 -3.69 10.51 -17.49
C PRO A 366 -2.64 10.30 -18.60
N THR A 367 -1.46 10.92 -18.47
CA THR A 367 -0.35 10.76 -19.42
C THR A 367 0.23 9.35 -19.38
N SER A 368 0.47 8.78 -18.19
CA SER A 368 0.99 7.41 -18.06
C SER A 368 0.01 6.37 -18.61
N TYR A 369 -1.29 6.56 -18.40
CA TYR A 369 -2.32 5.67 -18.93
C TYR A 369 -2.36 5.70 -20.46
N LYS A 370 -2.27 6.91 -21.05
CA LYS A 370 -2.16 7.09 -22.50
C LYS A 370 -0.97 6.32 -23.05
N LEU A 371 0.24 6.59 -22.55
CA LEU A 371 1.48 5.97 -23.04
C LEU A 371 1.47 4.43 -22.95
N MET A 372 0.89 3.85 -21.88
CA MET A 372 0.85 2.40 -21.71
C MET A 372 -0.17 1.70 -22.64
N ASN A 373 -1.18 2.41 -23.12
CA ASN A 373 -2.26 1.86 -23.93
C ASN A 373 -2.27 2.40 -25.38
N SER A 374 -1.25 3.15 -25.78
CA SER A 374 -1.01 3.59 -27.17
C SER A 374 -0.31 2.52 -28.03
N VAL A 375 -0.31 1.24 -27.59
CA VAL A 375 0.30 0.11 -28.30
C VAL A 375 -0.74 -0.68 -29.07
#